data_AF-A0AAF0EIF4-F1
#
_entry.id   AF-A0AAF0EIF4-F1
#
_cell.length_a   1.000
_cell.length_b   1.000
_cell.length_c   1.000
_cell.angle_alpha   90.00
_cell.angle_beta   90.00
_cell.angle_gamma   90.00
#
_symmetry.space_group_name_H-M   'P 1'
#
loop_
_entity.id
_entity.type
_entity.pdbx_description
1 polymer ?
#
loop_
_entity_poly.entity_id
_entity_poly.type
_entity_poly.pdbx_seq_one_letter_code
_entity_poly.pdbx_strand_id
1 'polypeptide(L)'
;MQDLKMLKETDFMVWRTELRKFLHQWVGEGVAPANMTNASAVSPVSGAAFSHMDQADALLESSISSLSQVNASYNSLDIKNVIVALRQIQEQHGHIRQQLLRRPREGVSRSGTPSNAAFLSPPSPGHEHLMSTGMALRNVNGSKSPSFINDEGDYDFYDADEMMDGIEYEMRGEDEEAEDIVYDDDDDDDDERAEGTTGGLADGAVATSTRPAVQYRAELPAPVTGEEMSLFSILKKNVGKDLSTISFPVTFNCPLSLLQAVAEEYEYAPSLLERAAQSSDSVERMLLVGSFAVSSYASTAQRTTRKPFNPLLGETYECVRADRDMHFVAEKVVHRPPVVASYCYGKGWKVSASGTVKNKFWGKSLELIAEGAQVVELDTGDKYSISKPSSFMRNLLAGNKYLEHVGDMQITNLVTKERLLIQFKEGTMFGGPANRNHIEGTMYDPNNSAIGTIKGKWDEQVARVMDKDHLQVLWEVEPMPPNPARYYGFTRFAISLNEITEDIKDILPPTDSRLRPDQRALERGDADQAEELKLRLENDQRERRKQMEESGQTYEPQWFRPGSDGIDWVYGAADGREYFQERQNVEKSRGSWDVKNAMIFVH
;
A
#
# COMPACT_ATOMS: atom_id res chain seq x y z
N MET A 1 21.29 28.88 24.55
CA MET A 1 22.00 28.61 23.28
C MET A 1 23.46 28.36 23.65
N GLN A 2 23.96 27.13 23.58
CA GLN A 2 25.36 26.79 23.83
C GLN A 2 25.99 26.38 22.50
N ASP A 3 27.17 26.92 22.19
CA ASP A 3 27.80 26.73 20.88
C ASP A 3 28.25 25.28 20.64
N LEU A 4 27.70 24.67 19.58
CA LEU A 4 28.20 23.44 19.01
C LEU A 4 29.57 23.69 18.36
N LYS A 5 30.65 23.44 19.11
CA LYS A 5 32.00 23.37 18.53
C LYS A 5 32.11 22.15 17.62
N MET A 6 31.95 22.38 16.31
CA MET A 6 32.32 21.38 15.31
C MET A 6 33.78 20.95 15.47
N LEU A 7 34.08 19.70 15.10
CA LEU A 7 35.45 19.21 14.96
C LEU A 7 36.25 20.16 14.06
N LYS A 8 37.53 20.37 14.40
CA LYS A 8 38.41 21.18 13.53
C LYS A 8 38.52 20.48 12.18
N GLU A 9 38.57 21.27 11.12
CA GLU A 9 38.61 20.75 9.75
C GLU A 9 39.78 19.78 9.51
N THR A 10 40.91 19.99 10.20
CA THR A 10 42.06 19.07 10.24
C THR A 10 41.67 17.68 10.75
N ASP A 11 40.89 17.62 11.83
CA ASP A 11 40.55 16.38 12.53
C ASP A 11 39.50 15.60 11.72
N PHE A 12 38.56 16.33 11.11
CA PHE A 12 37.60 15.77 10.15
C PHE A 12 38.29 15.23 8.89
N MET A 13 39.29 15.93 8.35
CA MET A 13 40.05 15.46 7.17
C MET A 13 40.93 14.24 7.49
N VAL A 14 41.53 14.17 8.68
CA VAL A 14 42.25 12.96 9.13
C VAL A 14 41.28 11.78 9.24
N TRP A 15 40.15 11.94 9.93
CA TRP A 15 39.11 10.90 10.06
C TRP A 15 38.61 10.41 8.70
N ARG A 16 38.27 11.34 7.79
CA ARG A 16 37.84 11.05 6.41
C ARG A 16 38.90 10.31 5.59
N THR A 17 40.18 10.57 5.84
CA THR A 17 41.30 9.94 5.13
C THR A 17 41.50 8.50 5.60
N GLU A 18 41.47 8.24 6.91
CA GLU A 18 41.55 6.87 7.44
C GLU A 18 40.33 6.03 7.03
N LEU A 19 39.11 6.61 7.04
CA LEU A 19 37.89 5.95 6.57
C LEU A 19 37.98 5.56 5.08
N ARG A 20 38.69 6.33 4.24
CA ARG A 20 38.92 5.99 2.82
C ARG A 20 39.94 4.87 2.62
N LYS A 21 41.01 4.81 3.43
CA LYS A 21 41.95 3.68 3.41
C LYS A 21 41.25 2.37 3.74
N PHE A 22 40.35 2.40 4.71
CA PHE A 22 39.51 1.26 5.11
C PHE A 22 38.63 0.74 3.95
N LEU A 23 37.94 1.63 3.23
CA LEU A 23 37.05 1.23 2.12
C LEU A 23 37.79 0.62 0.92
N HIS A 24 39.01 1.07 0.62
CA HIS A 24 39.78 0.54 -0.51
C HIS A 24 40.33 -0.88 -0.30
N GLN A 25 40.38 -1.39 0.94
CA GLN A 25 40.80 -2.77 1.22
C GLN A 25 39.66 -3.79 1.14
N TRP A 26 38.40 -3.33 0.99
CA TRP A 26 37.22 -4.19 0.95
C TRP A 26 36.75 -4.51 -0.48
N VAL A 27 37.20 -3.74 -1.48
CA VAL A 27 36.98 -4.03 -2.90
C VAL A 27 38.10 -4.94 -3.40
N GLY A 28 37.82 -6.24 -3.49
CA GLY A 28 38.72 -7.17 -4.15
C GLY A 28 38.64 -7.01 -5.67
N GLU A 29 39.67 -6.42 -6.28
CA GLU A 29 40.30 -6.95 -7.50
C GLU A 29 41.65 -6.27 -7.79
N GLY A 30 42.57 -7.00 -8.40
CA GLY A 30 43.95 -6.56 -8.57
C GLY A 30 44.19 -5.72 -9.82
N VAL A 31 44.57 -4.45 -9.64
CA VAL A 31 45.28 -3.66 -10.67
C VAL A 31 46.44 -2.92 -10.00
N ALA A 32 47.67 -3.19 -10.45
CA ALA A 32 48.87 -2.50 -9.99
C ALA A 32 49.13 -1.22 -10.79
N PRO A 33 49.81 -0.22 -10.19
CA PRO A 33 50.99 0.30 -10.87
C PRO A 33 52.22 0.57 -9.97
N ALA A 34 53.37 0.14 -10.50
CA ALA A 34 54.73 0.68 -10.38
C ALA A 34 55.26 1.34 -9.07
N ASN A 35 56.32 0.72 -8.56
CA ASN A 35 57.56 1.32 -8.04
C ASN A 35 57.52 2.27 -6.81
N MET A 36 57.80 1.69 -5.63
CA MET A 36 58.92 2.18 -4.79
C MET A 36 59.71 0.99 -4.22
N THR A 37 61.01 1.19 -4.02
CA THR A 37 62.03 0.15 -3.81
C THR A 37 62.40 -0.10 -2.34
N ASN A 38 62.86 -1.32 -2.05
CA ASN A 38 63.69 -1.74 -0.91
C ASN A 38 63.10 -1.68 0.52
N ALA A 39 62.62 -2.84 0.98
CA ALA A 39 62.99 -3.37 2.30
C ALA A 39 62.99 -4.91 2.25
N SER A 40 63.92 -5.55 2.96
CA SER A 40 64.30 -6.95 2.74
C SER A 40 63.49 -7.99 3.53
N ALA A 41 63.14 -9.06 2.78
CA ALA A 41 62.70 -10.40 3.17
C ALA A 41 62.61 -10.81 4.66
N VAL A 42 61.42 -11.31 5.04
CA VAL A 42 61.26 -12.46 5.95
C VAL A 42 60.26 -13.42 5.30
N SER A 43 60.65 -14.70 5.13
CA SER A 43 59.80 -15.74 4.54
C SER A 43 58.72 -16.23 5.53
N PRO A 44 57.55 -16.69 5.05
CA PRO A 44 56.44 -17.07 5.92
C PRO A 44 56.69 -18.40 6.64
N VAL A 45 56.52 -18.41 7.96
CA VAL A 45 56.35 -19.64 8.75
C VAL A 45 54.87 -20.02 8.73
N SER A 46 54.58 -21.28 8.41
CA SER A 46 53.24 -21.85 8.35
C SER A 46 52.60 -22.01 9.73
N GLY A 47 51.38 -21.50 9.91
CA GLY A 47 50.54 -21.85 11.06
C GLY A 47 49.38 -20.87 11.29
N ALA A 48 48.14 -21.40 11.28
CA ALA A 48 46.87 -20.69 11.48
C ALA A 48 46.53 -19.60 10.42
N ALA A 49 45.61 -19.94 9.52
CA ALA A 49 44.86 -18.93 8.78
C ALA A 49 43.87 -18.26 9.74
N PHE A 50 44.12 -16.99 10.10
CA PHE A 50 43.12 -16.16 10.77
C PHE A 50 41.88 -16.05 9.87
N SER A 51 40.71 -16.31 10.42
CA SER A 51 39.47 -16.08 9.71
C SER A 51 39.22 -14.58 9.55
N HIS A 52 38.44 -14.18 8.54
CA HIS A 52 38.02 -12.78 8.40
C HIS A 52 37.29 -12.24 9.65
N MET A 53 36.71 -13.12 10.48
CA MET A 53 36.09 -12.74 11.75
C MET A 53 37.13 -12.39 12.84
N ASP A 54 38.26 -13.09 12.91
CA ASP A 54 39.33 -12.73 13.86
C ASP A 54 39.91 -11.34 13.57
N GLN A 55 39.98 -10.97 12.29
CA GLN A 55 40.40 -9.63 11.85
C GLN A 55 39.35 -8.57 12.22
N ALA A 56 38.06 -8.87 12.06
CA ALA A 56 36.98 -7.98 12.44
C ALA A 56 36.93 -7.75 13.97
N ASP A 57 37.10 -8.81 14.77
CA ASP A 57 37.16 -8.73 16.23
C ASP A 57 38.30 -7.80 16.69
N ALA A 58 39.52 -8.00 16.17
CA ALA A 58 40.69 -7.18 16.49
C ALA A 58 40.54 -5.71 16.08
N LEU A 59 39.89 -5.43 14.94
CA LEU A 59 39.64 -4.08 14.45
C LEU A 59 38.58 -3.34 15.30
N LEU A 60 37.51 -4.03 15.71
CA LEU A 60 36.50 -3.46 16.61
C LEU A 60 37.12 -3.11 17.97
N GLU A 61 37.89 -4.03 18.56
CA GLU A 61 38.56 -3.81 19.85
C GLU A 61 39.57 -2.65 19.79
N SER A 62 40.40 -2.59 18.73
CA SER A 62 41.36 -1.50 18.50
C SER A 62 40.66 -0.14 18.33
N SER A 63 39.55 -0.11 17.60
CA SER A 63 38.77 1.12 17.37
C SER A 63 38.10 1.62 18.64
N ILE A 64 37.48 0.73 19.42
CA ILE A 64 36.86 1.04 20.71
C ILE A 64 37.91 1.55 21.71
N SER A 65 39.08 0.90 21.77
CA SER A 65 40.18 1.32 22.65
C SER A 65 40.69 2.72 22.30
N SER A 66 40.97 2.97 21.01
CA SER A 66 41.46 4.26 20.50
C SER A 66 40.46 5.39 20.77
N LEU A 67 39.18 5.19 20.46
CA LEU A 67 38.14 6.17 20.75
C LEU A 67 37.96 6.39 22.26
N SER A 68 38.11 5.35 23.09
CA SER A 68 38.05 5.50 24.55
C SER A 68 39.18 6.37 25.09
N GLN A 69 40.41 6.26 24.55
CA GLN A 69 41.54 7.12 24.92
C GLN A 69 41.33 8.58 24.51
N VAL A 70 40.84 8.81 23.28
CA VAL A 70 40.47 10.16 22.82
C VAL A 70 39.37 10.73 23.73
N ASN A 71 38.36 9.94 24.06
CA ASN A 71 37.25 10.40 24.88
C ASN A 71 37.64 10.67 26.34
N ALA A 72 38.61 9.93 26.90
CA ALA A 72 39.18 10.25 28.21
C ALA A 72 39.85 11.65 28.24
N SER A 73 40.31 12.14 27.10
CA SER A 73 40.95 13.46 26.97
C SER A 73 39.95 14.60 26.70
N TYR A 74 38.84 14.33 26.00
CA TYR A 74 37.90 15.35 25.53
C TYR A 74 36.48 15.28 26.14
N ASN A 75 36.13 14.18 26.83
CA ASN A 75 34.85 13.93 27.51
C ASN A 75 33.59 14.22 26.66
N SER A 76 33.63 13.88 25.37
CA SER A 76 32.53 14.14 24.41
C SER A 76 31.41 13.11 24.56
N LEU A 77 30.17 13.59 24.61
CA LEU A 77 28.98 12.72 24.62
C LEU A 77 28.83 11.95 23.30
N ASP A 78 29.16 12.57 22.16
CA ASP A 78 29.07 11.92 20.85
C ASP A 78 30.07 10.77 20.72
N ILE A 79 31.31 10.97 21.22
CA ILE A 79 32.30 9.89 21.24
C ILE A 79 31.86 8.78 22.22
N LYS A 80 31.16 9.09 23.33
CA LYS A 80 30.55 8.05 24.19
C LYS A 80 29.50 7.25 23.42
N ASN A 81 28.62 7.92 22.68
CA ASN A 81 27.57 7.28 21.90
C ASN A 81 28.14 6.38 20.79
N VAL A 82 29.21 6.82 20.09
CA VAL A 82 29.91 5.99 19.09
C VAL A 82 30.58 4.77 19.73
N ILE A 83 31.21 4.91 20.90
CA ILE A 83 31.79 3.77 21.63
C ILE A 83 30.70 2.76 22.03
N VAL A 84 29.52 3.22 22.48
CA VAL A 84 28.38 2.36 22.82
C VAL A 84 27.90 1.59 21.58
N ALA A 85 27.74 2.27 20.44
CA ALA A 85 27.32 1.63 19.19
C ALA A 85 28.35 0.58 18.70
N LEU A 86 29.65 0.87 18.78
CA LEU A 86 30.70 -0.09 18.42
C LEU A 86 30.72 -1.32 19.34
N ARG A 87 30.45 -1.16 20.64
CA ARG A 87 30.32 -2.28 21.57
C ARG A 87 29.12 -3.17 21.25
N GLN A 88 27.97 -2.59 20.89
CA GLN A 88 26.80 -3.35 20.43
C GLN A 88 27.10 -4.15 19.15
N ILE A 89 27.87 -3.58 18.21
CA ILE A 89 28.33 -4.30 17.01
C ILE A 89 29.29 -5.44 17.38
N GLN A 90 30.18 -5.25 18.34
CA GLN A 90 31.09 -6.28 18.84
C GLN A 90 30.33 -7.46 19.48
N GLU A 91 29.30 -7.20 20.28
CA GLU A 91 28.42 -8.22 20.85
C GLU A 91 27.68 -9.00 19.75
N GLN A 92 27.09 -8.32 18.77
CA GLN A 92 26.40 -8.95 17.64
C GLN A 92 27.35 -9.82 16.79
N HIS A 93 28.57 -9.34 16.51
CA HIS A 93 29.58 -10.13 15.80
C HIS A 93 29.97 -11.40 16.58
N GLY A 94 30.15 -11.29 17.90
CA GLY A 94 30.38 -12.43 18.79
C GLY A 94 29.26 -13.47 18.75
N HIS A 95 27.99 -13.05 18.71
CA HIS A 95 26.85 -13.95 18.57
C HIS A 95 26.84 -14.69 17.22
N ILE A 96 27.08 -14.00 16.11
CA ILE A 96 27.18 -14.59 14.77
C ILE A 96 28.29 -15.65 14.75
N ARG A 97 29.45 -15.33 15.32
CA ARG A 97 30.59 -16.25 15.44
C ARG A 97 30.23 -17.53 16.22
N GLN A 98 29.51 -17.40 17.34
CA GLN A 98 29.04 -18.56 18.12
C GLN A 98 28.02 -19.43 17.35
N GLN A 99 27.15 -18.82 16.52
CA GLN A 99 26.22 -19.57 15.67
C GLN A 99 26.95 -20.34 14.57
N LEU A 100 27.95 -19.75 13.92
CA LEU A 100 28.73 -20.40 12.87
C LEU A 100 29.57 -21.57 13.39
N LEU A 101 30.10 -21.47 14.62
CA LEU A 101 30.85 -22.55 15.29
C LEU A 101 29.96 -23.74 15.71
N ARG A 102 28.62 -23.60 15.71
CA ARG A 102 27.67 -24.65 16.12
C ARG A 102 27.16 -25.54 14.98
N ARG A 103 27.58 -25.33 13.72
CA ARG A 103 27.21 -26.20 12.59
C ARG A 103 28.14 -27.43 12.48
N PRO A 104 27.63 -28.67 12.56
CA PRO A 104 28.41 -29.86 12.19
C PRO A 104 28.73 -29.85 10.69
N ARG A 105 29.95 -30.26 10.32
CA ARG A 105 30.32 -30.51 8.92
C ARG A 105 29.89 -31.92 8.52
N GLU A 106 28.84 -32.05 7.72
CA GLU A 106 28.67 -33.25 6.87
C GLU A 106 29.55 -33.12 5.63
N GLY A 107 30.21 -34.21 5.24
CA GLY A 107 31.23 -34.19 4.20
C GLY A 107 31.19 -35.41 3.27
N VAL A 108 31.15 -35.10 1.96
CA VAL A 108 31.86 -35.79 0.87
C VAL A 108 31.59 -37.29 0.63
N SER A 109 30.80 -37.52 -0.44
CA SER A 109 30.97 -38.53 -1.51
C SER A 109 31.39 -39.98 -1.19
N ARG A 110 30.55 -40.94 -1.62
CA ARG A 110 31.02 -42.24 -2.15
C ARG A 110 30.20 -42.73 -3.35
N SER A 111 30.91 -43.20 -4.37
CA SER A 111 30.41 -43.94 -5.53
C SER A 111 30.22 -45.43 -5.21
N GLY A 112 29.17 -46.06 -5.75
CA GLY A 112 29.06 -47.53 -5.76
C GLY A 112 27.69 -48.06 -6.17
N THR A 113 27.61 -48.66 -7.36
CA THR A 113 26.53 -49.60 -7.74
C THR A 113 26.73 -50.96 -7.07
N PRO A 114 25.66 -51.65 -6.65
CA PRO A 114 25.46 -53.02 -7.16
C PRO A 114 24.00 -53.47 -7.41
N SER A 115 23.82 -54.08 -8.59
CA SER A 115 22.98 -55.25 -8.97
C SER A 115 21.77 -55.74 -8.13
N ASN A 116 20.64 -55.92 -8.85
CA ASN A 116 19.71 -57.08 -8.90
C ASN A 116 19.35 -57.89 -7.63
N ALA A 117 18.04 -57.92 -7.34
CA ALA A 117 17.28 -59.16 -7.09
C ALA A 117 15.80 -58.98 -7.51
N ALA A 118 15.19 -60.02 -8.06
CA ALA A 118 13.79 -60.02 -8.54
C ALA A 118 12.78 -60.34 -7.42
N PHE A 119 11.47 -60.17 -7.66
CA PHE A 119 10.46 -61.25 -7.48
C PHE A 119 9.05 -60.86 -8.00
N LEU A 120 8.61 -61.59 -9.06
CA LEU A 120 7.25 -62.00 -9.47
C LEU A 120 6.06 -61.02 -9.62
N SER A 121 5.39 -61.21 -10.76
CA SER A 121 3.98 -60.88 -11.10
C SER A 121 3.33 -62.17 -11.69
N PRO A 122 2.09 -62.19 -12.24
CA PRO A 122 0.99 -61.21 -12.22
C PRO A 122 -0.20 -61.81 -11.42
N PRO A 123 -1.44 -62.16 -11.89
CA PRO A 123 -2.12 -62.05 -13.20
C PRO A 123 -3.27 -61.01 -13.26
N SER A 124 -3.91 -60.92 -14.44
CA SER A 124 -5.24 -60.32 -14.68
C SER A 124 -6.10 -61.34 -15.44
N PRO A 125 -7.43 -61.13 -15.57
CA PRO A 125 -8.03 -60.88 -16.90
C PRO A 125 -9.20 -59.86 -16.87
N GLY A 126 -9.73 -59.28 -17.96
CA GLY A 126 -9.34 -59.28 -19.39
C GLY A 126 -10.54 -58.92 -20.32
N HIS A 127 -10.29 -58.20 -21.43
CA HIS A 127 -11.14 -58.01 -22.65
C HIS A 127 -12.56 -57.37 -22.48
N GLU A 128 -13.24 -56.71 -23.45
CA GLU A 128 -12.97 -56.10 -24.79
C GLU A 128 -14.13 -55.09 -25.08
N HIS A 129 -13.92 -53.84 -25.54
CA HIS A 129 -13.81 -53.35 -26.94
C HIS A 129 -15.13 -52.92 -27.64
N LEU A 130 -15.32 -51.61 -27.87
CA LEU A 130 -15.68 -51.03 -29.18
C LEU A 130 -15.47 -49.49 -29.23
N MET A 131 -15.43 -48.93 -30.44
CA MET A 131 -14.96 -47.55 -30.75
C MET A 131 -16.09 -46.53 -30.95
N SER A 132 -15.85 -45.26 -30.62
CA SER A 132 -16.08 -44.13 -31.55
C SER A 132 -15.41 -42.81 -31.10
N THR A 133 -14.77 -42.17 -32.07
CA THR A 133 -14.17 -40.83 -32.14
C THR A 133 -14.75 -39.71 -31.27
N GLY A 134 -13.88 -39.07 -30.48
CA GLY A 134 -14.01 -37.69 -29.99
C GLY A 134 -12.63 -37.05 -29.88
N MET A 135 -12.40 -35.90 -30.55
CA MET A 135 -11.12 -35.20 -30.48
C MET A 135 -11.00 -34.38 -29.20
N ALA A 136 -9.89 -34.54 -28.49
CA ALA A 136 -9.54 -33.78 -27.30
C ALA A 136 -8.05 -33.37 -27.34
N LEU A 137 -7.78 -32.12 -26.97
CA LEU A 137 -6.49 -31.66 -26.45
C LEU A 137 -6.81 -30.95 -25.13
N ARG A 138 -6.91 -31.71 -24.03
CA ARG A 138 -5.83 -32.18 -23.14
C ARG A 138 -5.25 -31.06 -22.27
N ASN A 139 -5.43 -31.30 -20.97
CA ASN A 139 -5.02 -30.49 -19.84
C ASN A 139 -3.96 -31.29 -19.04
N VAL A 140 -3.33 -30.61 -18.06
CA VAL A 140 -2.55 -31.16 -16.93
C VAL A 140 -1.12 -31.66 -17.25
N ASN A 141 -0.14 -30.96 -16.67
CA ASN A 141 0.72 -31.59 -15.65
C ASN A 141 1.21 -30.57 -14.63
N GLY A 142 0.77 -30.71 -13.39
CA GLY A 142 1.27 -29.96 -12.25
C GLY A 142 2.21 -30.81 -11.40
N SER A 143 3.32 -30.22 -10.94
CA SER A 143 4.26 -30.88 -10.02
C SER A 143 3.88 -30.60 -8.57
N LYS A 144 3.40 -31.63 -7.85
CA LYS A 144 3.32 -31.60 -6.39
C LYS A 144 4.75 -31.62 -5.80
N SER A 145 5.03 -30.71 -4.87
CA SER A 145 6.16 -30.83 -3.94
C SER A 145 5.63 -31.14 -2.54
N PRO A 146 6.34 -31.92 -1.70
CA PRO A 146 5.84 -32.33 -0.39
C PRO A 146 5.96 -31.18 0.62
N SER A 147 4.86 -30.90 1.32
CA SER A 147 4.79 -29.96 2.42
C SER A 147 5.55 -30.47 3.64
N PHE A 148 6.70 -29.87 3.94
CA PHE A 148 7.22 -29.83 5.29
C PHE A 148 6.66 -28.57 5.97
N ILE A 149 5.96 -28.76 7.08
CA ILE A 149 5.48 -27.66 7.92
C ILE A 149 6.69 -27.06 8.63
N ASN A 150 7.13 -25.88 8.18
CA ASN A 150 7.82 -24.93 9.03
C ASN A 150 6.84 -23.79 9.32
N ASP A 151 6.62 -23.57 10.61
CA ASP A 151 5.80 -22.49 11.16
C ASP A 151 6.59 -21.17 11.10
N GLU A 152 6.52 -20.48 9.96
CA GLU A 152 6.91 -19.07 9.85
C GLU A 152 5.64 -18.23 9.75
N GLY A 153 5.30 -17.54 10.85
CA GLY A 153 4.04 -16.82 11.00
C GLY A 153 3.86 -15.70 9.99
N ASP A 154 2.92 -15.88 9.06
CA ASP A 154 2.25 -14.81 8.35
C ASP A 154 1.15 -14.24 9.28
N TYR A 155 1.16 -12.92 9.49
CA TYR A 155 0.21 -12.22 10.35
C TYR A 155 -0.61 -11.23 9.53
N ASP A 156 -1.83 -11.60 9.19
CA ASP A 156 -2.79 -10.67 8.61
C ASP A 156 -3.06 -9.49 9.56
N PHE A 157 -3.39 -8.32 9.02
CA PHE A 157 -3.46 -7.07 9.79
C PHE A 157 -4.58 -6.14 9.31
N TYR A 158 -5.60 -6.00 10.14
CA TYR A 158 -6.81 -5.21 9.91
C TYR A 158 -7.30 -4.72 11.29
N ASP A 159 -7.84 -3.51 11.40
CA ASP A 159 -8.27 -2.96 12.72
C ASP A 159 -9.58 -3.59 13.24
N ALA A 160 -9.96 -4.76 12.74
CA ALA A 160 -11.24 -5.41 13.03
C ALA A 160 -11.12 -6.29 14.28
N ASP A 161 -11.25 -5.66 15.44
CA ASP A 161 -11.11 -6.28 16.77
C ASP A 161 -11.78 -7.66 16.89
N GLU A 162 -11.06 -8.57 17.53
CA GLU A 162 -11.52 -9.90 17.94
C GLU A 162 -10.91 -10.25 19.30
N MET A 163 -11.31 -9.49 20.34
CA MET A 163 -11.11 -9.93 21.71
C MET A 163 -11.83 -11.27 21.94
N MET A 164 -11.04 -12.35 21.98
CA MET A 164 -11.40 -13.59 22.66
C MET A 164 -11.75 -13.28 24.13
N ASP A 165 -12.83 -13.90 24.63
CA ASP A 165 -13.30 -13.79 26.01
C ASP A 165 -12.15 -13.92 27.03
N GLY A 166 -12.08 -13.02 28.01
CA GLY A 166 -11.35 -13.30 29.26
C GLY A 166 -10.57 -12.19 29.97
N ILE A 167 -10.69 -10.90 29.60
CA ILE A 167 -10.13 -9.80 30.43
C ILE A 167 -11.16 -8.67 30.59
N GLU A 168 -11.97 -8.76 31.64
CA GLU A 168 -12.71 -7.61 32.16
C GLU A 168 -11.72 -6.59 32.74
N TYR A 169 -11.86 -5.33 32.37
CA TYR A 169 -11.28 -4.21 33.13
C TYR A 169 -12.41 -3.51 33.89
N GLU A 170 -12.49 -3.76 35.20
CA GLU A 170 -13.33 -2.98 36.10
C GLU A 170 -12.85 -1.52 36.15
N MET A 171 -13.49 -0.64 35.39
CA MET A 171 -13.39 0.81 35.60
C MET A 171 -14.27 1.18 36.80
N ARG A 172 -13.66 1.15 37.98
CA ARG A 172 -14.27 1.55 39.24
C ARG A 172 -14.48 3.07 39.25
N GLY A 173 -15.73 3.51 39.22
CA GLY A 173 -16.08 4.93 39.27
C GLY A 173 -15.76 5.58 40.62
N GLU A 174 -15.49 6.88 40.57
CA GLU A 174 -15.66 7.81 41.68
C GLU A 174 -16.51 8.97 41.16
N ASP A 175 -17.58 9.28 41.89
CA ASP A 175 -18.61 10.25 41.51
C ASP A 175 -18.14 11.70 41.79
N GLU A 176 -18.39 12.63 40.87
CA GLU A 176 -18.59 14.05 41.21
C GLU A 176 -19.81 14.60 40.44
N GLU A 177 -20.71 15.27 41.17
CA GLU A 177 -22.00 15.79 40.69
C GLU A 177 -21.90 17.23 40.14
N ALA A 178 -23.01 17.70 39.53
CA ALA A 178 -23.34 19.08 39.13
C ALA A 178 -22.72 19.59 37.81
N GLU A 179 -23.43 20.39 36.98
CA GLU A 179 -24.74 21.05 37.17
C GLU A 179 -25.42 21.28 35.80
N ASP A 180 -26.76 21.18 35.73
CA ASP A 180 -27.54 21.48 34.51
C ASP A 180 -27.52 22.98 34.17
N ILE A 181 -27.33 23.33 32.89
CA ILE A 181 -27.64 24.67 32.39
C ILE A 181 -28.60 24.56 31.19
N VAL A 182 -29.85 24.90 31.46
CA VAL A 182 -30.92 25.10 30.47
C VAL A 182 -30.73 26.45 29.80
N TYR A 183 -30.90 26.50 28.47
CA TYR A 183 -31.23 27.71 27.73
C TYR A 183 -32.50 27.45 26.93
N ASP A 184 -33.60 28.07 27.36
CA ASP A 184 -34.85 28.17 26.59
C ASP A 184 -34.75 29.34 25.59
N ASP A 185 -35.63 29.29 24.58
CA ASP A 185 -35.88 30.33 23.58
C ASP A 185 -36.30 31.70 24.17
N ASP A 186 -36.16 32.75 23.35
CA ASP A 186 -37.28 33.66 23.07
C ASP A 186 -37.06 34.37 21.72
N ASP A 187 -38.17 34.62 21.01
CA ASP A 187 -38.27 35.11 19.63
C ASP A 187 -37.89 36.61 19.43
N ASP A 188 -37.74 37.04 18.17
CA ASP A 188 -38.53 38.19 17.63
C ASP A 188 -38.36 38.36 16.09
N ASP A 189 -39.45 37.99 15.40
CA ASP A 189 -40.06 38.35 14.10
C ASP A 189 -39.44 39.33 13.05
N ASP A 190 -39.80 39.00 11.80
CA ASP A 190 -40.23 39.82 10.64
C ASP A 190 -39.38 40.95 10.03
N ASP A 191 -39.18 40.86 8.70
CA ASP A 191 -40.02 41.65 7.76
C ASP A 191 -39.93 41.10 6.30
N GLU A 192 -41.06 40.69 5.72
CA GLU A 192 -41.15 40.38 4.27
C GLU A 192 -41.18 41.66 3.42
N ARG A 193 -40.65 41.60 2.19
CA ARG A 193 -41.23 42.38 1.08
C ARG A 193 -40.95 41.83 -0.32
N ALA A 194 -42.02 41.37 -0.97
CA ALA A 194 -42.04 41.09 -2.39
C ALA A 194 -42.47 42.33 -3.22
N GLU A 195 -41.97 42.42 -4.46
CA GLU A 195 -42.74 42.58 -5.72
C GLU A 195 -41.87 43.22 -6.83
N GLY A 196 -42.10 42.82 -8.10
CA GLY A 196 -41.38 43.41 -9.22
C GLY A 196 -41.42 42.67 -10.56
N THR A 197 -42.55 42.07 -10.95
CA THR A 197 -42.64 41.34 -12.23
C THR A 197 -42.87 42.29 -13.42
N THR A 198 -41.98 42.27 -14.42
CA THR A 198 -42.29 42.76 -15.78
C THR A 198 -41.79 41.75 -16.82
N GLY A 199 -42.71 41.13 -17.57
CA GLY A 199 -42.38 40.13 -18.58
C GLY A 199 -41.94 40.73 -19.92
N GLY A 200 -41.21 39.95 -20.72
CA GLY A 200 -40.64 40.42 -22.00
C GLY A 200 -40.09 39.32 -22.90
N LEU A 201 -40.98 38.46 -23.41
CA LEU A 201 -40.91 37.70 -24.68
C LEU A 201 -39.67 36.82 -24.99
N ALA A 202 -39.97 35.58 -25.43
CA ALA A 202 -39.00 34.54 -25.73
C ALA A 202 -38.14 34.82 -26.98
N ASP A 203 -36.92 34.27 -26.97
CA ASP A 203 -36.32 33.70 -28.17
C ASP A 203 -35.66 32.34 -27.84
N GLY A 204 -35.66 31.44 -28.81
CA GLY A 204 -35.46 30.00 -28.59
C GLY A 204 -34.01 29.56 -28.49
N ALA A 205 -33.40 29.66 -27.31
CA ALA A 205 -32.15 28.96 -27.01
C ALA A 205 -32.43 27.54 -26.50
N VAL A 206 -31.85 26.53 -27.16
CA VAL A 206 -31.79 25.16 -26.61
C VAL A 206 -30.92 25.22 -25.35
N ALA A 207 -31.56 25.17 -24.18
CA ALA A 207 -30.87 25.16 -22.90
C ALA A 207 -30.16 23.81 -22.71
N THR A 208 -28.92 23.73 -23.17
CA THR A 208 -27.96 22.74 -22.68
C THR A 208 -27.81 23.00 -21.18
N SER A 209 -28.47 22.16 -20.37
CA SER A 209 -28.43 22.19 -18.91
C SER A 209 -27.02 21.86 -18.43
N THR A 210 -26.12 22.84 -18.55
CA THR A 210 -24.81 22.83 -17.93
C THR A 210 -25.03 22.95 -16.43
N ARG A 211 -24.91 21.83 -15.71
CA ARG A 211 -24.83 21.86 -14.25
C ARG A 211 -23.68 22.82 -13.87
N PRO A 212 -23.86 23.69 -12.87
CA PRO A 212 -22.78 24.57 -12.43
C PRO A 212 -21.56 23.73 -12.06
N ALA A 213 -20.37 24.18 -12.44
CA ALA A 213 -19.14 23.46 -12.17
C ALA A 213 -18.91 23.35 -10.65
N VAL A 214 -18.73 22.13 -10.15
CA VAL A 214 -18.49 21.89 -8.72
C VAL A 214 -17.11 22.42 -8.35
N GLN A 215 -17.06 23.33 -7.38
CA GLN A 215 -15.81 23.84 -6.83
C GLN A 215 -15.46 23.06 -5.55
N TYR A 216 -14.50 22.15 -5.65
CA TYR A 216 -13.99 21.38 -4.52
C TYR A 216 -13.11 22.21 -3.58
N ARG A 217 -13.11 21.87 -2.28
CA ARG A 217 -12.25 22.50 -1.26
C ARG A 217 -10.76 22.32 -1.56
N ALA A 218 -9.97 23.34 -1.23
CA ALA A 218 -8.53 23.36 -1.40
C ALA A 218 -7.73 22.89 -0.16
N GLU A 219 -8.38 22.85 1.01
CA GLU A 219 -7.81 22.48 2.31
C GLU A 219 -8.83 21.64 3.10
N LEU A 220 -8.37 20.88 4.11
CA LEU A 220 -9.27 20.20 5.05
C LEU A 220 -9.74 21.17 6.16
N PRO A 221 -10.93 20.94 6.77
CA PRO A 221 -11.45 21.73 7.89
C PRO A 221 -10.45 21.94 9.03
N ALA A 222 -9.69 20.90 9.40
CA ALA A 222 -8.62 20.97 10.39
C ALA A 222 -7.30 20.40 9.85
N PRO A 223 -6.14 20.83 10.39
CA PRO A 223 -4.86 20.19 10.13
C PRO A 223 -4.76 18.82 10.82
N VAL A 224 -3.65 18.10 10.57
CA VAL A 224 -3.33 16.84 11.25
C VAL A 224 -3.47 16.98 12.78
N THR A 225 -4.34 16.16 13.35
CA THR A 225 -4.68 16.19 14.79
C THR A 225 -4.20 14.91 15.50
N GLY A 226 -3.90 15.04 16.80
CA GLY A 226 -3.43 13.96 17.68
C GLY A 226 -1.94 13.64 17.53
N GLU A 227 -1.30 13.22 18.62
CA GLU A 227 0.12 12.86 18.61
C GLU A 227 0.39 11.61 17.76
N GLU A 228 1.47 11.63 16.96
CA GLU A 228 1.90 10.46 16.21
C GLU A 228 2.56 9.43 17.14
N MET A 229 1.81 8.40 17.50
CA MET A 229 2.35 7.26 18.22
C MET A 229 3.27 6.40 17.33
N SER A 230 4.20 5.68 17.98
CA SER A 230 5.12 4.78 17.29
C SER A 230 4.42 3.49 16.85
N LEU A 231 4.21 3.33 15.54
CA LEU A 231 3.74 2.08 14.93
C LEU A 231 4.63 0.90 15.33
N PHE A 232 5.96 1.07 15.36
CA PHE A 232 6.89 0.04 15.83
C PHE A 232 6.60 -0.38 17.28
N SER A 233 6.25 0.56 18.16
CA SER A 233 5.92 0.22 19.55
C SER A 233 4.65 -0.62 19.66
N ILE A 234 3.65 -0.41 18.80
CA ILE A 234 2.43 -1.23 18.76
C ILE A 234 2.71 -2.61 18.16
N LEU A 235 3.40 -2.66 17.02
CA LEU A 235 3.80 -3.93 16.39
C LEU A 235 4.66 -4.77 17.35
N LYS A 236 5.66 -4.15 18.00
CA LYS A 236 6.52 -4.82 18.99
C LYS A 236 5.75 -5.37 20.20
N LYS A 237 4.75 -4.62 20.70
CA LYS A 237 3.90 -5.06 21.83
C LYS A 237 3.04 -6.28 21.50
N ASN A 238 2.82 -6.58 20.22
CA ASN A 238 1.91 -7.63 19.76
C ASN A 238 2.57 -8.67 18.85
N VAL A 239 3.90 -8.73 18.79
CA VAL A 239 4.63 -9.83 18.13
C VAL A 239 4.15 -11.18 18.70
N GLY A 240 3.77 -12.10 17.82
CA GLY A 240 3.24 -13.41 18.20
C GLY A 240 1.72 -13.48 18.31
N LYS A 241 1.01 -12.34 18.27
CA LYS A 241 -0.47 -12.30 18.18
C LYS A 241 -0.92 -12.15 16.74
N ASP A 242 -2.15 -12.56 16.45
CA ASP A 242 -2.85 -12.14 15.24
C ASP A 242 -3.03 -10.62 15.27
N LEU A 243 -2.31 -9.92 14.39
CA LEU A 243 -2.33 -8.46 14.37
C LEU A 243 -3.65 -7.91 13.78
N SER A 244 -4.49 -8.76 13.17
CA SER A 244 -5.83 -8.41 12.68
C SER A 244 -6.91 -8.31 13.76
N THR A 245 -6.51 -8.44 15.03
CA THR A 245 -7.36 -8.28 16.21
C THR A 245 -7.07 -6.98 16.97
N ILE A 246 -6.12 -6.15 16.50
CA ILE A 246 -5.68 -4.95 17.22
C ILE A 246 -6.39 -3.73 16.64
N SER A 247 -7.31 -3.12 17.38
CA SER A 247 -7.77 -1.77 17.05
C SER A 247 -6.68 -0.74 17.37
N PHE A 248 -6.44 0.18 16.42
CA PHE A 248 -5.46 1.26 16.55
C PHE A 248 -6.17 2.53 17.01
N PRO A 249 -5.58 3.34 17.90
CA PRO A 249 -6.15 4.65 18.21
C PRO A 249 -6.27 5.51 16.94
N VAL A 250 -7.34 6.31 16.87
CA VAL A 250 -7.75 7.11 15.71
C VAL A 250 -6.69 8.13 15.26
N THR A 251 -5.73 8.45 16.12
CA THR A 251 -4.56 9.28 15.78
C THR A 251 -3.59 8.60 14.80
N PHE A 252 -3.68 7.29 14.58
CA PHE A 252 -3.05 6.61 13.43
C PHE A 252 -3.83 6.75 12.13
N ASN A 253 -5.09 7.15 12.18
CA ASN A 253 -5.90 7.31 10.99
C ASN A 253 -5.64 8.66 10.30
N CYS A 254 -5.86 8.70 8.99
CA CYS A 254 -6.15 9.92 8.24
C CYS A 254 -7.67 9.97 7.95
N PRO A 255 -8.27 11.14 7.67
CA PRO A 255 -9.73 11.30 7.51
C PRO A 255 -10.27 10.78 6.15
N LEU A 256 -9.80 9.60 5.72
CA LEU A 256 -10.28 8.86 4.56
C LEU A 256 -10.55 7.40 4.94
N SER A 257 -11.60 6.78 4.38
CA SER A 257 -11.82 5.33 4.45
C SER A 257 -10.91 4.60 3.46
N LEU A 258 -10.74 3.27 3.60
CA LEU A 258 -10.01 2.49 2.60
C LEU A 258 -10.69 2.53 1.22
N LEU A 259 -12.01 2.72 1.16
CA LEU A 259 -12.74 2.86 -0.11
C LEU A 259 -12.36 4.16 -0.82
N GLN A 260 -12.19 5.24 -0.06
CA GLN A 260 -11.66 6.52 -0.56
C GLN A 260 -10.19 6.39 -0.98
N ALA A 261 -9.36 5.68 -0.21
CA ALA A 261 -7.98 5.43 -0.59
C ALA A 261 -7.86 4.59 -1.88
N VAL A 262 -8.76 3.62 -2.12
CA VAL A 262 -8.87 2.91 -3.40
C VAL A 262 -9.29 3.86 -4.53
N ALA A 263 -10.14 4.86 -4.27
CA ALA A 263 -10.48 5.87 -5.26
C ALA A 263 -9.28 6.76 -5.66
N GLU A 264 -8.29 6.99 -4.78
CA GLU A 264 -7.06 7.72 -5.11
C GLU A 264 -6.26 7.04 -6.25
N GLU A 265 -6.35 5.71 -6.38
CA GLU A 265 -5.71 4.98 -7.48
C GLU A 265 -6.22 5.42 -8.87
N TYR A 266 -7.40 6.04 -8.92
CA TYR A 266 -8.07 6.49 -10.14
C TYR A 266 -7.87 7.98 -10.44
N GLU A 267 -7.08 8.73 -9.65
CA GLU A 267 -6.86 10.19 -9.83
C GLU A 267 -6.50 10.57 -11.27
N TYR A 268 -5.67 9.75 -11.94
CA TYR A 268 -5.20 9.95 -13.31
C TYR A 268 -5.92 9.09 -14.36
N ALA A 269 -6.82 8.19 -13.94
CA ALA A 269 -7.48 7.22 -14.82
C ALA A 269 -8.14 7.88 -16.05
N PRO A 270 -8.91 8.99 -15.93
CA PRO A 270 -9.53 9.62 -17.09
C PRO A 270 -8.50 10.09 -18.12
N SER A 271 -7.46 10.81 -17.66
CA SER A 271 -6.44 11.38 -18.53
C SER A 271 -5.62 10.31 -19.28
N LEU A 272 -5.39 9.14 -18.69
CA LEU A 272 -4.54 8.09 -19.26
C LEU A 272 -5.35 7.03 -20.02
N LEU A 273 -6.49 6.61 -19.49
CA LEU A 273 -7.31 5.54 -20.08
C LEU A 273 -8.19 6.05 -21.21
N GLU A 274 -8.65 7.32 -21.20
CA GLU A 274 -9.29 7.91 -22.39
C GLU A 274 -8.30 8.02 -23.56
N ARG A 275 -7.06 8.45 -23.29
CA ARG A 275 -5.98 8.45 -24.30
C ARG A 275 -5.67 7.04 -24.80
N ALA A 276 -5.71 6.03 -23.93
CA ALA A 276 -5.54 4.63 -24.34
C ALA A 276 -6.70 4.16 -25.22
N ALA A 277 -7.95 4.45 -24.86
CA ALA A 277 -9.13 4.09 -25.64
C ALA A 277 -9.14 4.72 -27.04
N GLN A 278 -8.52 5.90 -27.19
CA GLN A 278 -8.43 6.63 -28.46
C GLN A 278 -7.22 6.24 -29.34
N SER A 279 -6.20 5.55 -28.79
CA SER A 279 -4.99 5.22 -29.57
C SER A 279 -5.14 3.95 -30.40
N SER A 280 -4.76 4.03 -31.67
CA SER A 280 -4.71 2.88 -32.58
C SER A 280 -3.46 2.00 -32.41
N ASP A 281 -2.37 2.52 -31.82
CA ASP A 281 -1.13 1.79 -31.54
C ASP A 281 -1.29 0.90 -30.29
N SER A 282 -1.19 -0.44 -30.43
CA SER A 282 -1.28 -1.35 -29.27
C SER A 282 -0.15 -1.13 -28.26
N VAL A 283 1.01 -0.65 -28.73
CA VAL A 283 2.13 -0.28 -27.85
C VAL A 283 1.75 0.94 -27.02
N GLU A 284 1.30 2.03 -27.63
CA GLU A 284 0.85 3.21 -26.90
C GLU A 284 -0.28 2.89 -25.91
N ARG A 285 -1.29 2.08 -26.29
CA ARG A 285 -2.35 1.63 -25.37
C ARG A 285 -1.79 0.92 -24.14
N MET A 286 -0.93 -0.08 -24.35
CA MET A 286 -0.30 -0.84 -23.25
C MET A 286 0.55 0.07 -22.36
N LEU A 287 1.32 0.99 -22.93
CA LEU A 287 2.18 1.89 -22.16
C LEU A 287 1.36 2.95 -21.38
N LEU A 288 0.21 3.39 -21.89
CA LEU A 288 -0.71 4.26 -21.17
C LEU A 288 -1.42 3.53 -20.01
N VAL A 289 -1.87 2.29 -20.22
CA VAL A 289 -2.42 1.44 -19.14
C VAL A 289 -1.36 1.15 -18.08
N GLY A 290 -0.12 0.89 -18.48
CA GLY A 290 1.01 0.76 -17.56
C GLY A 290 1.33 2.05 -16.80
N SER A 291 1.21 3.21 -17.46
CA SER A 291 1.39 4.51 -16.80
C SER A 291 0.27 4.78 -15.78
N PHE A 292 -0.97 4.38 -16.08
CA PHE A 292 -2.09 4.41 -15.13
C PHE A 292 -1.78 3.52 -13.91
N ALA A 293 -1.37 2.28 -14.13
CA ALA A 293 -1.00 1.35 -13.07
C ALA A 293 0.12 1.92 -12.16
N VAL A 294 1.14 2.56 -12.73
CA VAL A 294 2.19 3.24 -11.95
C VAL A 294 1.66 4.48 -11.21
N SER A 295 0.80 5.28 -11.84
CA SER A 295 0.27 6.52 -11.25
C SER A 295 -0.55 6.29 -9.98
N SER A 296 -1.12 5.09 -9.79
CA SER A 296 -1.87 4.71 -8.59
C SER A 296 -1.04 4.78 -7.29
N TYR A 297 0.29 4.77 -7.39
CA TYR A 297 1.21 4.89 -6.25
C TYR A 297 1.58 6.33 -5.90
N ALA A 298 1.34 7.30 -6.80
CA ALA A 298 1.85 8.67 -6.67
C ALA A 298 1.33 9.39 -5.42
N SER A 299 0.06 9.16 -5.05
CA SER A 299 -0.57 9.74 -3.85
C SER A 299 0.09 9.30 -2.54
N THR A 300 0.85 8.20 -2.56
CA THR A 300 1.54 7.65 -1.39
C THR A 300 2.87 8.33 -1.08
N ALA A 301 3.44 9.11 -2.02
CA ALA A 301 4.78 9.68 -1.92
C ALA A 301 5.00 10.55 -0.67
N GLN A 302 3.95 11.20 -0.16
CA GLN A 302 3.98 12.03 1.05
C GLN A 302 3.22 11.41 2.25
N ARG A 303 2.71 10.18 2.11
CA ARG A 303 1.91 9.48 3.13
C ARG A 303 2.75 8.44 3.87
N THR A 304 3.34 8.83 4.99
CA THR A 304 4.42 8.02 5.61
C THR A 304 4.07 7.35 6.93
N THR A 305 3.01 7.79 7.62
CA THR A 305 2.76 7.39 9.03
C THR A 305 1.30 7.09 9.40
N ARG A 306 0.32 7.45 8.58
CA ARG A 306 -1.12 7.31 8.89
C ARG A 306 -1.87 6.51 7.83
N LYS A 307 -2.80 5.67 8.28
CA LYS A 307 -3.61 4.76 7.45
C LYS A 307 -5.04 5.27 7.26
N PRO A 308 -5.74 4.93 6.17
CA PRO A 308 -7.18 5.17 6.11
C PRO A 308 -7.93 4.37 7.20
N PHE A 309 -9.16 4.79 7.53
CA PHE A 309 -10.10 4.02 8.35
C PHE A 309 -10.42 2.68 7.67
N ASN A 310 -10.48 1.60 8.45
CA ASN A 310 -11.02 0.32 8.01
C ASN A 310 -12.54 0.47 7.79
N PRO A 311 -13.07 0.27 6.56
CA PRO A 311 -14.50 0.44 6.31
C PRO A 311 -15.32 -0.57 7.11
N LEU A 312 -16.57 -0.24 7.41
CA LEU A 312 -17.53 -1.22 7.91
C LEU A 312 -17.94 -2.19 6.78
N LEU A 313 -18.37 -3.40 7.12
CA LEU A 313 -18.94 -4.35 6.15
C LEU A 313 -20.22 -3.74 5.54
N GLY A 314 -20.28 -3.66 4.21
CA GLY A 314 -21.35 -2.94 3.50
C GLY A 314 -21.23 -1.41 3.48
N GLU A 315 -20.13 -0.85 3.99
CA GLU A 315 -19.76 0.53 3.71
C GLU A 315 -19.49 0.69 2.22
N THR A 316 -19.97 1.80 1.65
CA THR A 316 -19.78 2.15 0.24
C THR A 316 -19.07 3.49 0.12
N TYR A 317 -18.58 3.81 -1.08
CA TYR A 317 -18.10 5.16 -1.39
C TYR A 317 -18.24 5.43 -2.88
N GLU A 318 -18.86 6.54 -3.26
CA GLU A 318 -18.85 7.04 -4.64
C GLU A 318 -17.88 8.20 -4.86
N CYS A 319 -17.33 8.29 -6.07
CA CYS A 319 -16.65 9.48 -6.56
C CYS A 319 -17.05 9.74 -8.02
N VAL A 320 -18.04 10.61 -8.20
CA VAL A 320 -18.48 11.09 -9.51
C VAL A 320 -17.81 12.44 -9.79
N ARG A 321 -17.00 12.51 -10.83
CA ARG A 321 -16.23 13.70 -11.24
C ARG A 321 -16.68 14.15 -12.62
N ALA A 322 -17.68 15.03 -12.65
CA ALA A 322 -18.17 15.62 -13.90
C ALA A 322 -17.08 16.48 -14.60
N ASP A 323 -16.10 16.99 -13.85
CA ASP A 323 -14.93 17.69 -14.39
C ASP A 323 -13.92 16.77 -15.10
N ARG A 324 -14.04 15.44 -14.93
CA ARG A 324 -13.12 14.44 -15.50
C ARG A 324 -13.80 13.29 -16.24
N ASP A 325 -15.13 13.31 -16.41
CA ASP A 325 -15.93 12.18 -16.91
C ASP A 325 -15.57 10.84 -16.23
N MET A 326 -15.62 10.83 -14.89
CA MET A 326 -15.27 9.66 -14.08
C MET A 326 -16.40 9.29 -13.13
N HIS A 327 -16.76 8.01 -13.11
CA HIS A 327 -17.80 7.44 -12.26
C HIS A 327 -17.23 6.25 -11.50
N PHE A 328 -16.77 6.50 -10.27
CA PHE A 328 -16.22 5.49 -9.36
C PHE A 328 -17.23 5.10 -8.27
N VAL A 329 -17.32 3.81 -7.96
CA VAL A 329 -17.98 3.27 -6.76
C VAL A 329 -17.16 2.13 -6.16
N ALA A 330 -17.11 2.02 -4.83
CA ALA A 330 -16.57 0.88 -4.11
C ALA A 330 -17.47 0.45 -2.95
N GLU A 331 -17.32 -0.82 -2.54
CA GLU A 331 -18.01 -1.44 -1.41
C GLU A 331 -17.05 -2.37 -0.67
N LYS A 332 -17.14 -2.44 0.66
CA LYS A 332 -16.48 -3.50 1.43
C LYS A 332 -17.36 -4.75 1.43
N VAL A 333 -17.00 -5.70 0.57
CA VAL A 333 -17.78 -6.90 0.24
C VAL A 333 -17.52 -8.09 1.17
N VAL A 334 -16.34 -8.16 1.80
CA VAL A 334 -16.00 -9.20 2.79
C VAL A 334 -15.34 -8.54 4.01
N HIS A 335 -15.49 -9.13 5.20
CA HIS A 335 -14.91 -8.62 6.44
C HIS A 335 -13.63 -9.38 6.90
N ARG A 336 -13.58 -10.72 6.76
CA ARG A 336 -12.38 -11.54 7.03
C ARG A 336 -12.12 -12.55 5.88
N PRO A 337 -10.96 -12.49 5.19
CA PRO A 337 -10.13 -11.28 5.07
C PRO A 337 -10.98 -10.13 4.52
N PRO A 338 -10.71 -8.86 4.86
CA PRO A 338 -11.48 -7.77 4.32
C PRO A 338 -11.17 -7.60 2.85
N VAL A 339 -12.20 -7.64 2.02
CA VAL A 339 -12.11 -7.44 0.57
C VAL A 339 -12.90 -6.19 0.23
N VAL A 340 -12.26 -5.30 -0.53
CA VAL A 340 -12.91 -4.16 -1.19
C VAL A 340 -13.13 -4.55 -2.65
N ALA A 341 -14.34 -4.33 -3.15
CA ALA A 341 -14.64 -4.35 -4.57
C ALA A 341 -14.88 -2.91 -5.06
N SER A 342 -14.46 -2.63 -6.28
CA SER A 342 -14.56 -1.31 -6.91
C SER A 342 -14.84 -1.42 -8.40
N TYR A 343 -15.57 -0.44 -8.91
CA TYR A 343 -15.87 -0.28 -10.33
C TYR A 343 -15.74 1.20 -10.69
N CYS A 344 -15.04 1.48 -11.78
CA CYS A 344 -14.84 2.84 -12.28
C CYS A 344 -15.04 2.85 -13.80
N TYR A 345 -15.73 3.85 -14.34
CA TYR A 345 -15.78 4.06 -15.79
C TYR A 345 -15.70 5.54 -16.18
N GLY A 346 -15.39 5.75 -17.45
CA GLY A 346 -15.39 7.04 -18.14
C GLY A 346 -15.39 6.84 -19.65
N LYS A 347 -15.10 7.90 -20.41
CA LYS A 347 -15.12 7.87 -21.88
C LYS A 347 -14.20 6.83 -22.51
N GLY A 348 -14.80 5.73 -22.96
CA GLY A 348 -14.15 4.66 -23.72
C GLY A 348 -13.38 3.63 -22.88
N TRP A 349 -13.50 3.68 -21.55
CA TRP A 349 -12.80 2.80 -20.64
C TRP A 349 -13.62 2.48 -19.38
N LYS A 350 -13.35 1.32 -18.81
CA LYS A 350 -13.83 0.93 -17.47
C LYS A 350 -12.81 0.05 -16.77
N VAL A 351 -12.87 0.02 -15.45
CA VAL A 351 -11.98 -0.77 -14.60
C VAL A 351 -12.81 -1.45 -13.53
N SER A 352 -12.62 -2.75 -13.38
CA SER A 352 -13.12 -3.54 -12.24
C SER A 352 -11.92 -3.96 -11.41
N ALA A 353 -11.99 -3.81 -10.09
CA ALA A 353 -10.96 -4.32 -9.20
C ALA A 353 -11.55 -4.83 -7.89
N SER A 354 -11.04 -5.96 -7.40
CA SER A 354 -11.37 -6.49 -6.09
C SER A 354 -10.16 -7.13 -5.43
N GLY A 355 -9.93 -6.81 -4.16
CA GLY A 355 -8.73 -7.28 -3.46
C GLY A 355 -8.67 -6.94 -1.98
N THR A 356 -7.57 -7.36 -1.37
CA THR A 356 -7.19 -7.19 0.03
C THR A 356 -5.72 -6.78 0.14
N VAL A 357 -5.29 -6.32 1.31
CA VAL A 357 -3.89 -5.92 1.56
C VAL A 357 -3.39 -6.67 2.79
N LYS A 358 -2.63 -7.74 2.55
CA LYS A 358 -1.90 -8.46 3.60
C LYS A 358 -0.69 -7.66 4.03
N ASN A 359 -0.21 -7.92 5.25
CA ASN A 359 0.91 -7.17 5.81
C ASN A 359 1.92 -8.12 6.44
N LYS A 360 3.22 -7.83 6.33
CA LYS A 360 4.29 -8.68 6.91
C LYS A 360 5.35 -7.85 7.60
N PHE A 361 5.53 -8.06 8.90
CA PHE A 361 6.46 -7.27 9.70
C PHE A 361 7.87 -7.87 9.71
N TRP A 362 8.81 -7.19 9.05
CA TRP A 362 10.21 -7.58 8.91
C TRP A 362 11.12 -6.96 9.99
N GLY A 363 10.57 -6.67 11.18
CA GLY A 363 11.30 -6.11 12.32
C GLY A 363 11.69 -4.62 12.21
N LYS A 364 12.17 -4.17 11.05
CA LYS A 364 12.52 -2.76 10.75
C LYS A 364 11.62 -2.09 9.72
N SER A 365 10.88 -2.89 8.95
CA SER A 365 9.94 -2.45 7.91
C SER A 365 8.66 -3.26 8.02
N LEU A 366 7.56 -2.69 7.54
CA LEU A 366 6.29 -3.40 7.31
C LEU A 366 6.10 -3.51 5.80
N GLU A 367 6.01 -4.72 5.29
CA GLU A 367 5.59 -4.99 3.91
C GLU A 367 4.06 -4.97 3.84
N LEU A 368 3.52 -4.42 2.76
CA LEU A 368 2.12 -4.38 2.38
C LEU A 368 2.02 -5.09 1.02
N ILE A 369 1.26 -6.18 0.97
CA ILE A 369 1.12 -7.07 -0.18
C ILE A 369 -0.31 -6.94 -0.69
N ALA A 370 -0.49 -6.31 -1.85
CA ALA A 370 -1.79 -6.20 -2.49
C ALA A 370 -2.13 -7.52 -3.21
N GLU A 371 -3.19 -8.19 -2.76
CA GLU A 371 -3.73 -9.39 -3.39
C GLU A 371 -5.09 -9.08 -4.02
N GLY A 372 -5.33 -9.56 -5.24
CA GLY A 372 -6.60 -9.38 -5.93
C GLY A 372 -6.47 -9.27 -7.44
N ALA A 373 -7.59 -9.01 -8.10
CA ALA A 373 -7.68 -8.78 -9.53
C ALA A 373 -7.96 -7.28 -9.81
N GLN A 374 -7.29 -6.73 -10.82
CA GLN A 374 -7.61 -5.44 -11.42
C GLN A 374 -7.60 -5.60 -12.94
N VAL A 375 -8.73 -5.28 -13.59
CA VAL A 375 -8.93 -5.43 -15.03
C VAL A 375 -9.41 -4.11 -15.62
N VAL A 376 -8.63 -3.57 -16.56
CA VAL A 376 -9.02 -2.44 -17.41
C VAL A 376 -9.62 -2.98 -18.71
N GLU A 377 -10.79 -2.53 -19.11
CA GLU A 377 -11.39 -2.79 -20.43
C GLU A 377 -11.50 -1.47 -21.21
N LEU A 378 -11.13 -1.50 -22.49
CA LEU A 378 -11.24 -0.36 -23.42
C LEU A 378 -12.28 -0.65 -24.51
N ASP A 379 -12.89 0.39 -25.06
CA ASP A 379 -13.84 0.28 -26.18
C ASP A 379 -13.23 -0.29 -27.47
N THR A 380 -11.89 -0.36 -27.56
CA THR A 380 -11.17 -1.12 -28.61
C THR A 380 -11.42 -2.63 -28.55
N GLY A 381 -11.99 -3.13 -27.45
CA GLY A 381 -12.13 -4.55 -27.12
C GLY A 381 -10.94 -5.14 -26.37
N ASP A 382 -9.87 -4.36 -26.15
CA ASP A 382 -8.73 -4.80 -25.34
C ASP A 382 -9.11 -4.89 -23.85
N LYS A 383 -8.54 -5.90 -23.17
CA LYS A 383 -8.69 -6.10 -21.73
C LYS A 383 -7.32 -6.34 -21.10
N TYR A 384 -6.98 -5.62 -20.05
CA TYR A 384 -5.66 -5.67 -19.41
C TYR A 384 -5.78 -6.06 -17.94
N SER A 385 -5.16 -7.17 -17.55
CA SER A 385 -5.01 -7.52 -16.13
C SER A 385 -3.73 -6.90 -15.57
N ILE A 386 -3.79 -6.33 -14.37
CA ILE A 386 -2.67 -5.69 -13.67
C ILE A 386 -2.32 -6.50 -12.42
N SER A 387 -1.04 -6.87 -12.25
CA SER A 387 -0.49 -7.37 -10.99
C SER A 387 0.39 -6.30 -10.34
N LYS A 388 0.25 -6.12 -9.01
CA LYS A 388 0.91 -5.07 -8.25
C LYS A 388 2.18 -5.56 -7.52
N PRO A 389 3.22 -4.71 -7.37
CA PRO A 389 4.42 -5.01 -6.57
C PRO A 389 4.14 -4.87 -5.05
N SER A 390 5.04 -5.39 -4.22
CA SER A 390 5.04 -5.15 -2.77
C SER A 390 5.34 -3.69 -2.44
N SER A 391 4.78 -3.20 -1.34
CA SER A 391 5.08 -1.88 -0.78
C SER A 391 5.71 -2.02 0.61
N PHE A 392 6.70 -1.21 0.95
CA PHE A 392 7.39 -1.27 2.23
C PHE A 392 7.31 0.06 2.97
N MET A 393 6.73 0.08 4.16
CA MET A 393 6.92 1.17 5.11
C MET A 393 8.28 0.95 5.80
N ARG A 394 9.27 1.74 5.40
CA ARG A 394 10.66 1.66 5.88
C ARG A 394 10.88 2.51 7.13
N ASN A 395 11.99 2.26 7.82
CA ASN A 395 12.47 3.05 8.96
C ASN A 395 11.51 3.10 10.18
N LEU A 396 10.77 2.02 10.46
CA LEU A 396 9.83 1.97 11.58
C LEU A 396 10.49 2.21 12.95
N LEU A 397 11.76 1.83 13.09
CA LEU A 397 12.55 1.99 14.33
C LEU A 397 13.02 3.43 14.58
N ALA A 398 13.61 4.06 13.56
CA ALA A 398 14.36 5.30 13.68
C ALA A 398 14.65 5.92 12.31
N GLY A 399 14.75 7.25 12.28
CA GLY A 399 14.89 8.03 11.04
C GLY A 399 13.54 8.37 10.41
N ASN A 400 13.58 9.04 9.26
CA ASN A 400 12.37 9.44 8.55
C ASN A 400 11.71 8.20 7.93
N LYS A 401 10.44 7.94 8.26
CA LYS A 401 9.62 6.90 7.64
C LYS A 401 9.31 7.29 6.21
N TYR A 402 9.26 6.31 5.31
CA TYR A 402 8.87 6.50 3.91
C TYR A 402 8.26 5.20 3.37
N LEU A 403 7.39 5.32 2.36
CA LEU A 403 6.94 4.19 1.57
C LEU A 403 7.89 3.96 0.40
N GLU A 404 8.13 2.70 0.08
CA GLU A 404 8.96 2.26 -1.03
C GLU A 404 8.30 1.06 -1.73
N HIS A 405 7.97 1.20 -3.00
CA HIS A 405 7.42 0.09 -3.79
C HIS A 405 8.56 -0.66 -4.47
N VAL A 406 8.55 -1.99 -4.38
CA VAL A 406 9.66 -2.85 -4.83
C VAL A 406 9.13 -4.12 -5.47
N GLY A 407 9.74 -4.52 -6.57
CA GLY A 407 9.41 -5.74 -7.31
C GLY A 407 8.76 -5.46 -8.66
N ASP A 408 8.14 -6.48 -9.22
CA ASP A 408 7.65 -6.43 -10.61
C ASP A 408 6.14 -6.20 -10.66
N MET A 409 5.73 -5.17 -11.38
CA MET A 409 4.37 -4.96 -11.87
C MET A 409 4.24 -5.57 -13.26
N GLN A 410 3.17 -6.33 -13.52
CA GLN A 410 2.89 -6.87 -14.85
C GLN A 410 1.51 -6.45 -15.33
N ILE A 411 1.46 -5.84 -16.51
CA ILE A 411 0.23 -5.57 -17.25
C ILE A 411 0.18 -6.58 -18.40
N THR A 412 -0.92 -7.33 -18.53
CA THR A 412 -1.08 -8.35 -19.58
C THR A 412 -2.36 -8.11 -20.34
N ASN A 413 -2.27 -7.95 -21.67
CA ASN A 413 -3.46 -7.91 -22.52
C ASN A 413 -4.04 -9.32 -22.62
N LEU A 414 -5.22 -9.53 -22.05
CA LEU A 414 -5.91 -10.81 -22.00
C LEU A 414 -6.40 -11.28 -23.38
N VAL A 415 -6.49 -10.38 -24.36
CA VAL A 415 -6.86 -10.70 -25.75
C VAL A 415 -5.60 -11.01 -26.58
N THR A 416 -4.68 -10.05 -26.72
CA THR A 416 -3.50 -10.19 -27.61
C THR A 416 -2.38 -11.04 -27.02
N LYS A 417 -2.32 -11.18 -25.70
CA LYS A 417 -1.21 -11.77 -24.91
C LYS A 417 0.10 -10.97 -24.94
N GLU A 418 0.09 -9.74 -25.43
CA GLU A 418 1.16 -8.76 -25.18
C GLU A 418 1.27 -8.50 -23.67
N ARG A 419 2.48 -8.25 -23.18
CA ARG A 419 2.75 -7.97 -21.76
C ARG A 419 3.73 -6.82 -21.56
N LEU A 420 3.46 -5.96 -20.58
CA LEU A 420 4.38 -4.94 -20.09
C LEU A 420 4.83 -5.32 -18.68
N LEU A 421 6.13 -5.56 -18.52
CA LEU A 421 6.75 -5.84 -17.22
C LEU A 421 7.48 -4.58 -16.77
N ILE A 422 7.11 -4.03 -15.62
CA ILE A 422 7.67 -2.81 -15.02
C ILE A 422 8.31 -3.16 -13.69
N GLN A 423 9.63 -2.98 -13.60
CA GLN A 423 10.37 -3.18 -12.36
C GLN A 423 10.38 -1.88 -11.54
N PHE A 424 9.86 -1.95 -10.32
CA PHE A 424 10.03 -0.95 -9.28
C PHE A 424 11.34 -1.22 -8.54
N LYS A 425 12.31 -0.31 -8.72
CA LYS A 425 13.69 -0.51 -8.24
C LYS A 425 13.81 -0.18 -6.76
N GLU A 426 14.34 -1.12 -5.99
CA GLU A 426 14.70 -0.88 -4.58
C GLU A 426 15.77 0.23 -4.48
N GLY A 427 15.57 1.16 -3.56
CA GLY A 427 16.51 2.25 -3.32
C GLY A 427 17.82 1.74 -2.73
N THR A 428 18.95 2.25 -3.24
CA THR A 428 20.26 1.92 -2.65
C THR A 428 20.40 2.54 -1.25
N MET A 429 20.88 1.77 -0.26
CA MET A 429 21.02 2.22 1.14
C MET A 429 21.89 3.49 1.32
N PHE A 430 22.77 3.78 0.35
CA PHE A 430 23.66 4.95 0.35
C PHE A 430 23.25 6.04 -0.65
N GLY A 431 22.19 5.81 -1.43
CA GLY A 431 21.56 6.81 -2.28
C GLY A 431 20.60 7.67 -1.46
N GLY A 432 20.78 9.00 -1.52
CA GLY A 432 19.78 9.93 -0.99
C GLY A 432 18.44 9.83 -1.74
N PRO A 433 17.42 10.61 -1.35
CA PRO A 433 16.07 10.53 -1.93
C PRO A 433 16.02 10.54 -3.47
N ALA A 434 16.94 11.26 -4.13
CA ALA A 434 17.04 11.34 -5.59
C ALA A 434 17.30 10.01 -6.31
N ASN A 435 17.82 8.98 -5.62
CA ASN A 435 18.14 7.66 -6.16
C ASN A 435 17.06 6.60 -5.82
N ARG A 436 15.86 7.04 -5.44
CA ARG A 436 14.73 6.17 -5.09
C ARG A 436 13.64 6.26 -6.16
N ASN A 437 12.62 5.42 -6.00
CA ASN A 437 11.35 5.49 -6.70
C ASN A 437 11.41 5.25 -8.23
N HIS A 438 12.59 4.90 -8.75
CA HIS A 438 12.81 4.61 -10.16
C HIS A 438 12.01 3.39 -10.64
N ILE A 439 11.39 3.55 -11.81
CA ILE A 439 10.75 2.46 -12.55
C ILE A 439 11.37 2.34 -13.93
N GLU A 440 11.53 1.09 -14.40
CA GLU A 440 11.89 0.76 -15.78
C GLU A 440 11.03 -0.40 -16.25
N GLY A 441 10.41 -0.27 -17.41
CA GLY A 441 9.51 -1.28 -17.95
C GLY A 441 9.77 -1.61 -19.41
N THR A 442 9.62 -2.88 -19.76
CA THR A 442 9.73 -3.39 -21.14
C THR A 442 8.43 -4.07 -21.55
N MET A 443 7.90 -3.66 -22.70
CA MET A 443 6.78 -4.32 -23.37
C MET A 443 7.30 -5.42 -24.29
N TYR A 444 6.63 -6.57 -24.25
CA TYR A 444 6.92 -7.75 -25.04
C TYR A 444 5.70 -8.15 -25.87
N ASP A 445 5.95 -8.57 -27.11
CA ASP A 445 4.97 -9.23 -27.96
C ASP A 445 4.65 -10.67 -27.46
N PRO A 446 3.65 -11.36 -28.03
CA PRO A 446 3.32 -12.74 -27.65
C PRO A 446 4.43 -13.76 -27.90
N ASN A 447 5.47 -13.41 -28.67
CA ASN A 447 6.65 -14.23 -28.94
C ASN A 447 7.82 -13.92 -27.98
N ASN A 448 7.63 -13.03 -26.99
CA ASN A 448 8.63 -12.49 -26.07
C ASN A 448 9.71 -11.59 -26.73
N SER A 449 9.43 -10.99 -27.88
CA SER A 449 10.25 -9.94 -28.48
C SER A 449 9.97 -8.60 -27.80
N ALA A 450 11.00 -7.86 -27.39
CA ALA A 450 10.84 -6.52 -26.82
C ALA A 450 10.41 -5.51 -27.90
N ILE A 451 9.30 -4.81 -27.68
CA ILE A 451 8.65 -3.90 -28.65
C ILE A 451 8.38 -2.48 -28.12
N GLY A 452 8.65 -2.22 -26.83
CA GLY A 452 8.53 -0.90 -26.24
C GLY A 452 9.22 -0.81 -24.89
N THR A 453 9.56 0.40 -24.46
CA THR A 453 10.22 0.65 -23.17
C THR A 453 9.67 1.92 -22.53
N ILE A 454 9.48 1.89 -21.22
CA ILE A 454 9.18 3.05 -20.38
C ILE A 454 10.20 3.18 -19.26
N LYS A 455 10.41 4.41 -18.79
CA LYS A 455 11.21 4.70 -17.59
C LYS A 455 10.66 5.92 -16.87
N GLY A 456 11.04 6.09 -15.61
CA GLY A 456 10.67 7.27 -14.84
C GLY A 456 10.82 7.06 -13.34
N LYS A 457 9.95 7.71 -12.57
CA LYS A 457 9.71 7.42 -11.15
C LYS A 457 8.21 7.47 -10.86
N TRP A 458 7.75 6.63 -9.94
CA TRP A 458 6.33 6.53 -9.59
C TRP A 458 5.78 7.76 -8.83
N ASP A 459 6.66 8.64 -8.33
CA ASP A 459 6.35 9.87 -7.60
C ASP A 459 6.63 11.16 -8.41
N GLU A 460 7.09 11.06 -9.66
CA GLU A 460 7.40 12.22 -10.52
C GLU A 460 6.73 12.10 -11.89
N GLN A 461 7.16 11.15 -12.73
CA GLN A 461 6.69 11.01 -14.11
C GLN A 461 7.02 9.64 -14.72
N VAL A 462 6.30 9.26 -15.78
CA VAL A 462 6.57 8.09 -16.63
C VAL A 462 6.65 8.52 -18.09
N ALA A 463 7.68 8.06 -18.80
CA ALA A 463 7.91 8.37 -20.22
C ALA A 463 8.23 7.12 -21.06
N ARG A 464 7.68 7.08 -22.29
CA ARG A 464 8.08 6.15 -23.36
C ARG A 464 9.46 6.54 -23.87
N VAL A 465 10.34 5.56 -23.98
CA VAL A 465 11.66 5.70 -24.61
C VAL A 465 11.46 5.50 -26.12
N MET A 466 11.63 6.56 -26.91
CA MET A 466 11.50 6.49 -28.38
C MET A 466 12.84 6.11 -29.00
N ASP A 467 13.91 6.73 -28.54
CA ASP A 467 15.30 6.35 -28.78
C ASP A 467 16.18 6.74 -27.58
N LYS A 468 17.50 6.85 -27.75
CA LYS A 468 18.43 7.18 -26.65
C LYS A 468 18.24 8.59 -26.09
N ASP A 469 17.86 9.55 -26.94
CA ASP A 469 17.85 10.98 -26.64
C ASP A 469 16.41 11.56 -26.62
N HIS A 470 15.44 10.87 -27.25
CA HIS A 470 14.04 11.28 -27.28
C HIS A 470 13.16 10.47 -26.33
N LEU A 471 12.52 11.18 -25.39
CA LEU A 471 11.51 10.65 -24.46
C LEU A 471 10.16 11.32 -24.72
N GLN A 472 9.09 10.52 -24.74
CA GLN A 472 7.71 11.01 -24.79
C GLN A 472 7.09 10.82 -23.41
N VAL A 473 6.77 11.91 -22.71
CA VAL A 473 6.07 11.84 -21.41
C VAL A 473 4.67 11.26 -21.62
N LEU A 474 4.33 10.24 -20.85
CA LEU A 474 3.01 9.59 -20.86
C LEU A 474 2.16 10.11 -19.71
N TRP A 475 2.77 10.27 -18.53
CA TRP A 475 2.19 10.73 -17.29
C TRP A 475 3.21 11.57 -16.50
N GLU A 476 2.71 12.58 -15.76
CA GLU A 476 3.44 13.42 -14.82
C GLU A 476 2.52 13.67 -13.61
N VAL A 477 3.08 13.74 -12.41
CA VAL A 477 2.32 13.94 -11.17
C VAL A 477 1.77 15.37 -11.06
N GLU A 478 0.53 15.52 -10.61
CA GLU A 478 -0.03 16.84 -10.29
C GLU A 478 0.71 17.48 -9.10
N PRO A 479 1.01 18.81 -9.14
CA PRO A 479 1.69 19.48 -8.04
C PRO A 479 0.92 19.39 -6.71
N MET A 480 1.60 18.88 -5.69
CA MET A 480 1.06 18.77 -4.33
C MET A 480 0.51 20.12 -3.81
N PRO A 481 -0.53 20.10 -2.95
CA PRO A 481 -0.96 21.28 -2.22
C PRO A 481 0.19 21.93 -1.43
N PRO A 482 0.18 23.25 -1.19
CA PRO A 482 1.12 23.90 -0.29
C PRO A 482 1.09 23.26 1.11
N ASN A 483 2.26 23.00 1.69
CA ASN A 483 2.40 22.38 3.02
C ASN A 483 1.65 21.03 3.17
N PRO A 484 1.92 20.01 2.34
CA PRO A 484 1.13 18.77 2.32
C PRO A 484 1.15 18.03 3.68
N ALA A 485 2.23 18.16 4.45
CA ALA A 485 2.34 17.63 5.81
C ALA A 485 1.30 18.22 6.80
N ARG A 486 0.73 19.41 6.53
CA ARG A 486 -0.35 20.01 7.33
C ARG A 486 -1.67 19.22 7.20
N TYR A 487 -1.86 18.55 6.07
CA TYR A 487 -3.08 17.82 5.71
C TYR A 487 -2.74 16.38 5.28
N TYR A 488 -2.13 15.62 6.20
CA TYR A 488 -1.91 14.17 6.09
C TYR A 488 -1.09 13.69 4.88
N GLY A 489 -0.42 14.59 4.16
CA GLY A 489 0.28 14.27 2.90
C GLY A 489 -0.64 14.13 1.69
N PHE A 490 -1.87 14.66 1.74
CA PHE A 490 -2.90 14.47 0.71
C PHE A 490 -2.60 15.23 -0.60
N THR A 491 -2.94 14.61 -1.74
CA THR A 491 -3.05 15.29 -3.04
C THR A 491 -4.26 16.22 -3.08
N ARG A 492 -4.37 17.07 -4.12
CA ARG A 492 -5.58 17.90 -4.32
C ARG A 492 -6.84 17.06 -4.48
N PHE A 493 -6.73 15.94 -5.18
CA PHE A 493 -7.82 14.99 -5.34
C PHE A 493 -8.22 14.38 -3.99
N ALA A 494 -7.24 13.89 -3.21
CA ALA A 494 -7.48 13.32 -1.89
C ALA A 494 -8.15 14.28 -0.89
N ILE A 495 -7.78 15.58 -0.90
CA ILE A 495 -8.45 16.61 -0.09
C ILE A 495 -9.96 16.68 -0.41
N SER A 496 -10.36 16.51 -1.67
CA SER A 496 -11.77 16.57 -2.10
C SER A 496 -12.59 15.31 -1.84
N LEU A 497 -11.98 14.14 -1.60
CA LEU A 497 -12.72 12.86 -1.57
C LEU A 497 -13.81 12.79 -0.51
N ASN A 498 -13.52 13.31 0.68
CA ASN A 498 -14.46 13.28 1.81
C ASN A 498 -15.35 14.53 1.90
N GLU A 499 -15.29 15.43 0.91
CA GLU A 499 -16.19 16.59 0.84
C GLU A 499 -17.62 16.16 0.46
N ILE A 500 -18.62 16.76 1.11
CA ILE A 500 -20.03 16.68 0.69
C ILE A 500 -20.33 18.00 0.00
N THR A 501 -20.45 17.97 -1.33
CA THR A 501 -20.78 19.14 -2.15
C THR A 501 -22.29 19.30 -2.33
N GLU A 502 -22.75 20.50 -2.67
CA GLU A 502 -24.17 20.85 -2.79
C GLU A 502 -24.93 19.99 -3.82
N ASP A 503 -24.24 19.46 -4.83
CA ASP A 503 -24.82 18.60 -5.87
C ASP A 503 -24.97 17.12 -5.45
N ILE A 504 -24.30 16.69 -4.36
CA ILE A 504 -24.37 15.30 -3.86
C ILE A 504 -25.06 15.16 -2.50
N LYS A 505 -25.17 16.23 -1.70
CA LYS A 505 -25.64 16.18 -0.31
C LYS A 505 -26.97 15.44 -0.09
N ASP A 506 -27.92 15.59 -1.03
CA ASP A 506 -29.28 15.04 -0.94
C ASP A 506 -29.44 13.69 -1.67
N ILE A 507 -28.35 13.13 -2.23
CA ILE A 507 -28.39 11.91 -3.07
C ILE A 507 -27.37 10.84 -2.68
N LEU A 508 -26.51 11.04 -1.69
CA LEU A 508 -25.62 9.99 -1.18
C LEU A 508 -26.41 8.83 -0.56
N PRO A 509 -25.98 7.56 -0.72
CA PRO A 509 -26.55 6.45 0.04
C PRO A 509 -26.16 6.59 1.51
N PRO A 510 -27.01 6.11 2.45
CA PRO A 510 -26.71 6.15 3.89
C PRO A 510 -25.47 5.34 4.31
N THR A 511 -24.89 4.56 3.39
CA THR A 511 -23.65 3.79 3.59
C THR A 511 -22.40 4.46 3.02
N ASP A 512 -22.48 5.66 2.42
CA ASP A 512 -21.30 6.35 1.85
C ASP A 512 -20.33 6.81 2.95
N SER A 513 -19.03 6.54 2.79
CA SER A 513 -17.98 6.93 3.77
C SER A 513 -18.03 8.41 4.21
N ARG A 514 -18.58 9.33 3.41
CA ARG A 514 -18.73 10.75 3.81
C ARG A 514 -19.68 10.95 4.99
N LEU A 515 -20.65 10.05 5.18
CA LEU A 515 -21.62 10.10 6.28
C LEU A 515 -21.09 9.45 7.57
N ARG A 516 -19.92 8.81 7.49
CA ARG A 516 -19.29 8.09 8.60
C ARG A 516 -18.81 9.06 9.69
N PRO A 517 -19.32 8.98 10.93
CA PRO A 517 -19.18 10.06 11.90
C PRO A 517 -17.80 10.15 12.58
N ASP A 518 -17.12 9.03 12.88
CA ASP A 518 -15.76 9.01 13.45
C ASP A 518 -14.73 9.68 12.52
N GLN A 519 -14.79 9.34 11.23
CA GLN A 519 -13.96 9.93 10.19
C GLN A 519 -14.23 11.44 10.05
N ARG A 520 -15.49 11.86 10.19
CA ARG A 520 -15.87 13.27 10.11
C ARG A 520 -15.43 14.08 11.32
N ALA A 521 -15.47 13.51 12.53
CA ALA A 521 -14.93 14.12 13.74
C ALA A 521 -13.41 14.34 13.62
N LEU A 522 -12.66 13.31 13.17
CA LEU A 522 -11.21 13.44 12.94
C LEU A 522 -10.88 14.52 11.90
N GLU A 523 -11.66 14.60 10.81
CA GLU A 523 -11.48 15.63 9.76
C GLU A 523 -11.67 17.06 10.28
N ARG A 524 -12.56 17.24 11.28
CA ARG A 524 -12.83 18.51 11.96
C ARG A 524 -11.83 18.82 13.08
N GLY A 525 -10.89 17.92 13.35
CA GLY A 525 -9.87 18.09 14.39
C GLY A 525 -10.35 17.71 15.79
N ASP A 526 -11.44 16.96 15.91
CA ASP A 526 -11.90 16.38 17.18
C ASP A 526 -11.48 14.91 17.22
N ALA A 527 -10.29 14.65 17.76
CA ALA A 527 -9.75 13.29 17.85
C ALA A 527 -10.37 12.48 19.00
N ASP A 528 -10.86 13.15 20.05
CA ASP A 528 -11.44 12.46 21.21
C ASP A 528 -12.84 11.95 20.88
N GLN A 529 -13.69 12.79 20.27
CA GLN A 529 -14.98 12.36 19.71
C GLN A 529 -14.79 11.30 18.60
N ALA A 530 -13.75 11.41 17.78
CA ALA A 530 -13.47 10.43 16.74
C ALA A 530 -13.12 9.05 17.32
N GLU A 531 -12.40 8.97 18.45
CA GLU A 531 -12.11 7.71 19.12
C GLU A 531 -13.38 7.08 19.71
N GLU A 532 -14.22 7.86 20.40
CA GLU A 532 -15.49 7.38 20.95
C GLU A 532 -16.42 6.81 19.87
N LEU A 533 -16.63 7.58 18.79
CA LEU A 533 -17.46 7.18 17.66
C LEU A 533 -16.89 5.95 16.95
N LYS A 534 -15.57 5.86 16.80
CA LYS A 534 -14.90 4.69 16.19
C LYS A 534 -15.17 3.43 17.01
N LEU A 535 -15.00 3.50 18.33
CA LEU A 535 -15.27 2.39 19.23
C LEU A 535 -16.75 1.96 19.17
N ARG A 536 -17.70 2.90 19.16
CA ARG A 536 -19.13 2.59 18.95
C ARG A 536 -19.36 1.85 17.62
N LEU A 537 -18.90 2.39 16.50
CA LEU A 537 -19.10 1.78 15.18
C LEU A 537 -18.46 0.39 15.05
N GLU A 538 -17.29 0.18 15.66
CA GLU A 538 -16.63 -1.13 15.73
C GLU A 538 -17.42 -2.12 16.59
N ASN A 539 -18.02 -1.67 17.71
CA ASN A 539 -18.90 -2.47 18.56
C ASN A 539 -20.21 -2.85 17.84
N ASP A 540 -20.91 -1.90 17.25
CA ASP A 540 -22.19 -2.14 16.55
C ASP A 540 -22.00 -3.13 15.39
N GLN A 541 -20.88 -3.03 14.66
CA GLN A 541 -20.52 -4.00 13.63
C GLN A 541 -20.24 -5.40 14.20
N ARG A 542 -19.60 -5.51 15.37
CA ARG A 542 -19.39 -6.80 16.04
C ARG A 542 -20.72 -7.43 16.43
N GLU A 543 -21.64 -6.66 16.99
CA GLU A 543 -22.97 -7.16 17.36
C GLU A 543 -23.77 -7.60 16.12
N ARG A 544 -23.83 -6.77 15.06
CA ARG A 544 -24.47 -7.14 13.79
C ARG A 544 -23.90 -8.43 13.18
N ARG A 545 -22.58 -8.63 13.23
CA ARG A 545 -21.95 -9.88 12.77
C ARG A 545 -22.37 -11.09 13.61
N LYS A 546 -22.31 -10.96 14.94
CA LYS A 546 -22.76 -12.02 15.86
C LYS A 546 -24.23 -12.41 15.62
N GLN A 547 -25.12 -11.43 15.43
CA GLN A 547 -26.53 -11.68 15.11
C GLN A 547 -26.71 -12.39 13.75
N MET A 548 -25.91 -12.06 12.72
CA MET A 548 -25.92 -12.78 11.45
C MET A 548 -25.41 -14.22 11.59
N GLU A 549 -24.32 -14.42 12.33
CA GLU A 549 -23.73 -15.75 12.60
C GLU A 549 -24.70 -16.65 13.39
N GLU A 550 -25.31 -16.13 14.46
CA GLU A 550 -26.32 -16.84 15.27
C GLU A 550 -27.60 -17.19 14.48
N SER A 551 -27.95 -16.38 13.47
CA SER A 551 -29.08 -16.65 12.58
C SER A 551 -28.72 -17.47 11.33
N GLY A 552 -27.45 -17.87 11.17
CA GLY A 552 -26.95 -18.62 10.01
C GLY A 552 -26.97 -17.81 8.70
N GLN A 553 -27.04 -16.49 8.78
CA GLN A 553 -27.03 -15.58 7.64
C GLN A 553 -25.60 -15.21 7.26
N THR A 554 -25.38 -14.99 5.96
CA THR A 554 -24.13 -14.42 5.43
C THR A 554 -24.45 -13.04 4.86
N TYR A 555 -23.54 -12.08 5.02
CA TYR A 555 -23.69 -10.77 4.42
C TYR A 555 -23.67 -10.86 2.89
N GLU A 556 -24.72 -10.32 2.25
CA GLU A 556 -24.81 -10.15 0.80
C GLU A 556 -24.47 -8.70 0.44
N PRO A 557 -23.38 -8.43 -0.30
CA PRO A 557 -23.07 -7.09 -0.78
C PRO A 557 -24.11 -6.56 -1.76
N GLN A 558 -24.26 -5.24 -1.79
CA GLN A 558 -25.39 -4.57 -2.43
C GLN A 558 -25.13 -4.24 -3.90
N TRP A 559 -23.88 -3.95 -4.27
CA TRP A 559 -23.53 -3.42 -5.59
C TRP A 559 -22.53 -4.29 -6.35
N PHE A 560 -22.05 -5.36 -5.71
CA PHE A 560 -21.13 -6.34 -6.28
C PHE A 560 -21.58 -7.75 -5.92
N ARG A 561 -21.22 -8.71 -6.76
CA ARG A 561 -21.51 -10.14 -6.57
C ARG A 561 -20.29 -11.01 -6.91
N PRO A 562 -20.20 -12.24 -6.38
CA PRO A 562 -19.15 -13.16 -6.76
C PRO A 562 -19.12 -13.44 -8.28
N GLY A 563 -17.90 -13.56 -8.81
CA GLY A 563 -17.60 -14.03 -10.16
C GLY A 563 -17.86 -15.53 -10.33
N SER A 564 -17.72 -16.02 -11.57
CA SER A 564 -17.99 -17.42 -11.90
C SER A 564 -17.03 -18.43 -11.29
N ASP A 565 -15.88 -17.99 -10.82
CA ASP A 565 -14.89 -18.79 -10.08
C ASP A 565 -15.03 -18.68 -8.55
N GLY A 566 -15.88 -17.76 -8.07
CA GLY A 566 -16.06 -17.48 -6.64
C GLY A 566 -14.89 -16.73 -5.97
N ILE A 567 -13.92 -16.23 -6.75
CA ILE A 567 -12.75 -15.50 -6.23
C ILE A 567 -12.88 -14.01 -6.54
N ASP A 568 -13.18 -13.66 -7.80
CA ASP A 568 -13.32 -12.27 -8.23
C ASP A 568 -14.69 -11.69 -7.83
N TRP A 569 -14.77 -10.36 -7.72
CA TRP A 569 -16.05 -9.64 -7.56
C TRP A 569 -16.41 -8.87 -8.82
N VAL A 570 -17.67 -8.99 -9.24
CA VAL A 570 -18.22 -8.38 -10.44
C VAL A 570 -19.21 -7.29 -10.04
N TYR A 571 -19.12 -6.13 -10.70
CA TYR A 571 -20.08 -5.05 -10.54
C TYR A 571 -21.50 -5.46 -10.94
N GLY A 572 -22.49 -4.96 -10.19
CA GLY A 572 -23.89 -5.30 -10.31
C GLY A 572 -24.34 -6.25 -9.19
N ALA A 573 -25.49 -5.93 -8.60
CA ALA A 573 -26.14 -6.70 -7.55
C ALA A 573 -26.56 -8.10 -8.03
N ALA A 574 -26.80 -9.02 -7.10
CA ALA A 574 -27.33 -10.35 -7.41
C ALA A 574 -28.73 -10.33 -8.05
N ASP A 575 -29.52 -9.28 -7.78
CA ASP A 575 -30.85 -9.04 -8.37
C ASP A 575 -30.80 -8.30 -9.73
N GLY A 576 -29.61 -7.94 -10.21
CA GLY A 576 -29.39 -7.23 -11.47
C GLY A 576 -29.44 -5.70 -11.39
N ARG A 577 -29.62 -5.10 -10.20
CA ARG A 577 -29.48 -3.65 -10.03
C ARG A 577 -28.02 -3.21 -10.15
N GLU A 578 -27.83 -1.98 -10.62
CA GLU A 578 -26.53 -1.33 -10.75
C GLU A 578 -26.52 -0.01 -9.98
N TYR A 579 -25.45 0.26 -9.23
CA TYR A 579 -25.32 1.44 -8.37
C TYR A 579 -25.65 2.75 -9.09
N PHE A 580 -25.04 2.99 -10.26
CA PHE A 580 -25.23 4.26 -10.99
C PHE A 580 -26.63 4.40 -11.62
N GLN A 581 -27.31 3.29 -11.92
CA GLN A 581 -28.70 3.34 -12.36
C GLN A 581 -29.61 3.72 -11.19
N GLU A 582 -29.36 3.17 -9.99
CA GLU A 582 -30.14 3.50 -8.80
C GLU A 582 -29.85 4.91 -8.29
N ARG A 583 -28.59 5.35 -8.29
CA ARG A 583 -28.18 6.75 -8.04
C ARG A 583 -28.97 7.73 -8.92
N GLN A 584 -29.12 7.40 -10.21
CA GLN A 584 -29.89 8.23 -11.14
C GLN A 584 -31.40 8.18 -10.86
N ASN A 585 -31.92 7.06 -10.37
CA ASN A 585 -33.32 6.96 -9.93
C ASN A 585 -33.58 7.85 -8.71
N VAL A 586 -32.71 7.80 -7.70
CA VAL A 586 -32.73 8.66 -6.51
C VAL A 586 -32.64 10.14 -6.91
N GLU A 587 -31.65 10.52 -7.73
CA GLU A 587 -31.45 11.90 -8.20
C GLU A 587 -32.70 12.46 -8.93
N LYS A 588 -33.37 11.64 -9.74
CA LYS A 588 -34.59 12.04 -10.47
C LYS A 588 -35.85 12.09 -9.62
N SER A 589 -35.99 11.16 -8.67
CA SER A 589 -37.22 10.99 -7.88
C SER A 589 -37.21 11.76 -6.56
N ARG A 590 -36.03 12.14 -6.06
CA ARG A 590 -35.79 12.52 -4.66
C ARG A 590 -36.29 11.45 -3.67
N GLY A 591 -36.27 10.19 -4.09
CA GLY A 591 -36.64 9.04 -3.28
C GLY A 591 -35.52 8.59 -2.34
N SER A 592 -35.84 7.67 -1.43
CA SER A 592 -34.86 6.96 -0.61
C SER A 592 -34.15 5.88 -1.42
N TRP A 593 -32.87 5.65 -1.13
CA TRP A 593 -32.15 4.47 -1.64
C TRP A 593 -32.77 3.16 -1.15
N ASP A 594 -33.02 2.22 -2.06
CA ASP A 594 -33.41 0.83 -1.72
C ASP A 594 -32.17 -0.01 -1.36
N VAL A 595 -31.67 0.23 -0.14
CA VAL A 595 -30.48 -0.43 0.40
C VAL A 595 -30.85 -1.33 1.58
N LYS A 596 -30.53 -2.62 1.48
CA LYS A 596 -30.73 -3.60 2.55
C LYS A 596 -29.68 -3.39 3.64
N ASN A 597 -30.08 -3.55 4.91
CA ASN A 597 -29.18 -3.45 6.08
C ASN A 597 -28.36 -2.14 6.14
N ALA A 598 -28.90 -1.05 5.59
CA ALA A 598 -28.14 0.17 5.30
C ALA A 598 -27.76 1.03 6.52
N MET A 599 -28.32 0.74 7.70
CA MET A 599 -28.06 1.46 8.95
C MET A 599 -26.75 0.96 9.58
N ILE A 600 -25.62 1.17 8.89
CA ILE A 600 -24.30 0.75 9.36
C ILE A 600 -23.62 1.77 10.28
N PHE A 601 -23.99 3.05 10.17
CA PHE A 601 -23.43 4.18 10.94
C PHE A 601 -24.29 4.66 12.12
N VAL A 602 -25.36 3.92 12.46
CA VAL A 602 -26.38 4.16 13.51
C VAL A 602 -26.26 5.51 14.24
N HIS A 603 -27.09 6.47 13.81
CA HIS A 603 -27.26 7.79 14.42
C HIS A 603 -27.94 7.71 15.79
#